data_AF-A0A1F1UAE8-F1
#
_entry.id   AF-A0A1F1UAE8-F1
#
_cell.length_a   1.000
_cell.length_b   1.000
_cell.length_c   1.000
_cell.angle_alpha   90.00
_cell.angle_beta   90.00
_cell.angle_gamma   90.00
#
_symmetry.space_group_name_H-M   'P 1'
#
loop_
_entity.id
_entity.type
_entity.pdbx_description
1 polymer ?
#
loop_
_entity_poly.entity_id
_entity_poly.type
_entity_poly.pdbx_seq_one_letter_code
_entity_poly.pdbx_strand_id
1 'polypeptide(L)'
;MKARFNTRGTKHPGARLIAGLSALGLAAGLLTGCSNKDPDEALCEDFSQALKNANIESFSDFMRISDSEKLAQFGQDLKGAAEKNSTSELSDPIYLLAKMIDVQVKISEDMSNTEAQAQMRELGERATDPAMDDKAKQFAEKCPVFEEGRE
;
A
#
# COMPACT_ATOMS: atom_id res chain seq x y z
N MET A 1 79.10 0.30 -2.10
CA MET A 1 78.75 1.05 -3.33
C MET A 1 77.56 1.96 -3.02
N LYS A 2 77.55 3.18 -3.60
CA LYS A 2 76.45 4.16 -3.87
C LYS A 2 74.99 3.72 -3.56
N ALA A 3 74.00 4.55 -3.19
CA ALA A 3 73.86 5.99 -2.96
C ALA A 3 72.43 6.32 -2.43
N ARG A 4 72.31 7.40 -1.66
CA ARG A 4 71.28 8.49 -1.59
C ARG A 4 69.76 8.23 -1.83
N PHE A 5 68.99 8.56 -0.77
CA PHE A 5 67.92 9.57 -0.60
C PHE A 5 66.65 9.67 -1.50
N ASN A 6 65.57 10.08 -0.80
CA ASN A 6 64.31 10.79 -1.19
C ASN A 6 63.10 9.90 -1.58
N THR A 7 61.85 10.17 -1.18
CA THR A 7 61.18 11.37 -0.58
C THR A 7 59.78 10.96 -0.08
N ARG A 8 59.28 11.65 0.97
CA ARG A 8 57.87 12.08 1.24
C ARG A 8 56.74 11.03 1.23
N GLY A 9 55.75 11.03 2.12
CA GLY A 9 55.30 11.99 3.14
C GLY A 9 54.29 11.27 4.06
N THR A 10 54.33 11.58 5.36
CA THR A 10 53.38 12.44 6.09
C THR A 10 51.99 11.85 6.36
N LYS A 11 51.66 11.80 7.67
CA LYS A 11 50.33 11.70 8.34
C LYS A 11 49.75 10.30 8.47
N HIS A 12 49.19 9.84 9.59
CA HIS A 12 49.09 10.23 11.01
C HIS A 12 48.53 8.97 11.73
N PRO A 13 48.66 8.86 13.06
CA PRO A 13 48.48 7.60 13.79
C PRO A 13 47.02 7.08 13.77
N GLY A 14 46.89 5.77 13.63
CA GLY A 14 45.61 5.06 13.66
C GLY A 14 44.93 5.19 15.01
N ALA A 15 43.82 5.93 15.03
CA ALA A 15 42.83 5.85 16.10
C ALA A 15 41.85 4.72 15.74
N ARG A 16 41.95 3.61 16.46
CA ARG A 16 40.86 2.63 16.54
C ARG A 16 39.74 3.27 17.36
N LEU A 17 38.61 3.56 16.72
CA LEU A 17 37.35 3.85 17.41
C LEU A 17 36.44 2.64 17.23
N ILE A 18 36.40 1.78 18.26
CA ILE A 18 35.21 0.99 18.54
C ILE A 18 34.36 1.86 19.47
N ALA A 19 33.29 2.42 18.90
CA ALA A 19 32.12 2.93 19.58
C ALA A 19 30.95 2.48 18.68
N GLY A 20 30.08 1.57 19.08
CA GLY A 20 29.34 1.61 20.33
C GLY A 20 28.15 2.54 20.13
N LEU A 21 26.96 1.95 19.93
CA LEU A 21 25.66 2.60 19.82
C LEU A 21 25.52 3.68 18.72
N SER A 22 25.14 3.26 17.51
CA SER A 22 24.30 4.12 16.67
C SER A 22 22.86 3.74 16.95
N ALA A 23 22.19 4.64 17.67
CA ALA A 23 20.76 4.63 17.87
C ALA A 23 20.04 4.25 16.57
N LEU A 24 19.18 3.23 16.65
CA LEU A 24 17.99 3.12 15.83
C LEU A 24 17.11 4.34 16.14
N GLY A 25 17.53 5.49 15.63
CA GLY A 25 16.70 6.67 15.53
C GLY A 25 15.68 6.38 14.45
N LEU A 26 14.45 6.13 14.89
CA LEU A 26 13.21 6.23 14.11
C LEU A 26 13.08 7.65 13.53
N ALA A 27 13.94 8.01 12.59
CA ALA A 27 13.96 9.30 11.92
C ALA A 27 14.31 9.14 10.43
N ALA A 28 13.94 8.01 9.83
CA ALA A 28 13.97 7.80 8.39
C ALA A 28 12.68 8.29 7.70
N GLY A 29 11.96 9.24 8.29
CA GLY A 29 10.64 9.69 7.82
C GLY A 29 10.55 11.14 7.32
N LEU A 30 11.64 11.89 7.21
CA LEU A 30 11.58 13.34 6.89
C LEU A 30 12.62 13.81 5.85
N LEU A 31 13.15 12.92 5.01
CA LEU A 31 14.11 13.30 3.94
C LEU A 31 13.76 12.81 2.53
N THR A 32 12.55 12.31 2.31
CA THR A 32 11.96 12.28 0.96
C THR A 32 11.14 13.55 0.81
N GLY A 33 11.62 14.46 -0.03
CA GLY A 33 11.08 15.80 -0.19
C GLY A 33 9.56 15.83 -0.39
N CYS A 34 8.97 16.92 0.08
CA CYS A 34 7.60 17.36 -0.19
C CYS A 34 7.36 17.45 -1.71
N SER A 35 7.19 16.32 -2.37
CA SER A 35 6.27 16.30 -3.49
C SER A 35 4.90 16.43 -2.83
N ASN A 36 4.30 17.61 -2.93
CA ASN A 36 2.88 17.87 -2.66
C ASN A 36 2.04 17.03 -3.64
N LYS A 37 2.19 15.72 -3.61
CA LYS A 37 1.32 14.85 -4.38
C LYS A 37 0.02 14.78 -3.61
N ASP A 38 -1.07 15.07 -4.30
CA ASP A 38 -2.39 15.04 -3.71
C ASP A 38 -2.62 13.64 -3.10
N PRO A 39 -3.11 13.54 -1.85
CA PRO A 39 -3.26 12.25 -1.19
C PRO A 39 -4.27 11.35 -1.91
N ASP A 40 -5.22 11.92 -2.65
CA ASP A 40 -6.15 11.15 -3.47
C ASP A 40 -5.44 10.63 -4.73
N GLU A 41 -4.59 11.43 -5.37
CA GLU A 41 -3.76 10.99 -6.50
C GLU A 41 -2.83 9.83 -6.11
N ALA A 42 -2.18 9.91 -4.95
CA ALA A 42 -1.34 8.84 -4.43
C ALA A 42 -2.13 7.56 -4.12
N LEU A 43 -3.33 7.70 -3.54
CA LEU A 43 -4.24 6.58 -3.32
C LEU A 43 -4.69 5.95 -4.65
N CYS A 44 -4.98 6.76 -5.67
CA CYS A 44 -5.35 6.29 -7.01
C CYS A 44 -4.23 5.47 -7.67
N GLU A 45 -2.99 5.92 -7.56
CA GLU A 45 -1.82 5.21 -8.08
C GLU A 45 -1.60 3.87 -7.37
N ASP A 46 -1.66 3.87 -6.04
CA ASP A 46 -1.48 2.64 -5.25
C ASP A 46 -2.63 1.64 -5.50
N PHE A 47 -3.87 2.11 -5.66
CA PHE A 47 -5.01 1.29 -6.06
C PHE A 47 -4.83 0.70 -7.47
N SER A 48 -4.41 1.52 -8.43
CA SER A 48 -4.13 1.06 -9.80
C SER A 48 -2.98 0.05 -9.84
N GLN A 49 -1.99 0.22 -8.97
CA GLN A 49 -0.89 -0.73 -8.83
C GLN A 49 -1.37 -2.05 -8.23
N ALA A 50 -2.29 -2.04 -7.26
CA ALA A 50 -2.91 -3.25 -6.72
C ALA A 50 -3.63 -4.05 -7.83
N LEU A 51 -4.38 -3.38 -8.70
CA LEU A 51 -5.03 -4.02 -9.86
C LEU A 51 -4.00 -4.67 -10.80
N LYS A 52 -2.93 -3.94 -11.15
CA LYS A 52 -1.84 -4.46 -12.00
C LYS A 52 -1.14 -5.67 -11.38
N ASN A 53 -0.84 -5.62 -10.08
CA ASN A 53 -0.18 -6.72 -9.37
C ASN A 53 -1.04 -8.00 -9.37
N ALA A 54 -2.35 -7.84 -9.22
CA ALA A 54 -3.30 -8.94 -9.29
C ALA A 54 -3.63 -9.38 -10.73
N ASN A 55 -3.01 -8.75 -11.74
CA ASN A 55 -3.25 -8.95 -13.16
C ASN A 55 -4.73 -8.76 -13.53
N ILE A 56 -5.34 -7.73 -12.94
CA ILE A 56 -6.72 -7.32 -13.13
C ILE A 56 -6.71 -6.14 -14.10
N GLU A 57 -7.18 -6.35 -15.32
CA GLU A 57 -7.18 -5.33 -16.37
C GLU A 57 -8.32 -4.32 -16.16
N SER A 58 -9.43 -4.74 -15.54
CA SER A 58 -10.56 -3.86 -15.22
C SER A 58 -11.26 -4.26 -13.92
N PHE A 59 -12.00 -3.33 -13.31
CA PHE A 59 -12.84 -3.65 -12.14
C PHE A 59 -13.91 -4.72 -12.47
N SER A 60 -14.34 -4.84 -13.73
CA SER A 60 -15.22 -5.93 -14.17
C SER A 60 -14.54 -7.30 -14.12
N ASP A 61 -13.23 -7.36 -14.36
CA ASP A 61 -12.45 -8.60 -14.24
C ASP A 61 -12.24 -8.97 -12.78
N PHE A 62 -12.10 -7.97 -11.89
CA PHE A 62 -12.10 -8.20 -10.45
C PHE A 62 -13.35 -8.98 -9.99
N MET A 63 -14.54 -8.60 -10.46
CA MET A 63 -15.79 -9.28 -10.13
C MET A 63 -15.87 -10.74 -10.62
N ARG A 64 -14.94 -11.18 -11.48
CA ARG A 64 -14.87 -12.53 -12.04
C ARG A 64 -13.75 -13.38 -11.44
N ILE A 65 -12.94 -12.84 -10.54
CA ILE A 65 -11.85 -13.59 -9.93
C ILE A 65 -12.42 -14.66 -9.00
N SER A 66 -12.10 -15.92 -9.30
CA SER A 66 -12.37 -17.07 -8.43
C SER A 66 -11.13 -17.59 -7.70
N ASP A 67 -9.96 -17.04 -8.02
CA ASP A 67 -8.68 -17.39 -7.43
C ASP A 67 -8.52 -16.70 -6.07
N SER A 68 -8.58 -17.47 -4.99
CA SER A 68 -8.52 -16.98 -3.62
C SER A 68 -7.17 -16.36 -3.27
N GLU A 69 -6.06 -16.84 -3.85
CA GLU A 69 -4.72 -16.28 -3.62
C GLU A 69 -4.60 -14.91 -4.28
N LYS A 70 -5.14 -14.74 -5.50
CA LYS A 70 -5.20 -13.44 -6.16
C LYS A 70 -6.11 -12.45 -5.44
N LEU A 71 -7.27 -12.90 -4.98
CA LEU A 71 -8.16 -12.07 -4.16
C LEU A 71 -7.48 -11.66 -2.85
N ALA A 72 -6.81 -12.60 -2.16
CA ALA A 72 -6.09 -12.30 -0.94
C ALA A 72 -4.98 -11.28 -1.18
N GLN A 73 -4.14 -11.46 -2.21
CA GLN A 73 -3.08 -10.51 -2.54
C GLN A 73 -3.65 -9.14 -2.89
N PHE A 74 -4.70 -9.08 -3.73
CA PHE A 74 -5.35 -7.83 -4.07
C PHE A 74 -5.92 -7.12 -2.83
N GLY A 75 -6.60 -7.86 -1.95
CA GLY A 75 -7.11 -7.33 -0.69
C GLY A 75 -6.01 -6.77 0.22
N GLN A 76 -4.85 -7.44 0.32
CA GLN A 76 -3.70 -6.93 1.07
C GLN A 76 -3.10 -5.68 0.44
N ASP A 77 -2.96 -5.64 -0.88
CA ASP A 77 -2.45 -4.47 -1.61
C ASP A 77 -3.37 -3.26 -1.41
N LEU A 78 -4.69 -3.45 -1.49
CA LEU A 78 -5.68 -2.39 -1.20
C LEU A 78 -5.62 -1.91 0.24
N LYS A 79 -5.49 -2.84 1.20
CA LYS A 79 -5.33 -2.49 2.61
C LYS A 79 -4.09 -1.63 2.82
N GLY A 80 -2.96 -2.04 2.25
CA GLY A 80 -1.71 -1.29 2.31
C GLY A 80 -1.81 0.08 1.66
N ALA A 81 -2.47 0.18 0.50
CA ALA A 81 -2.73 1.45 -0.18
C ALA A 81 -3.55 2.42 0.69
N ALA A 82 -4.63 1.93 1.31
CA ALA A 82 -5.47 2.76 2.16
C ALA A 82 -4.76 3.19 3.46
N GLU A 83 -4.00 2.29 4.11
CA GLU A 83 -3.25 2.62 5.33
C GLU A 83 -2.12 3.63 5.04
N LYS A 84 -1.39 3.43 3.94
CA LYS A 84 -0.32 4.34 3.47
C LYS A 84 -0.85 5.73 3.14
N ASN A 85 -2.06 5.82 2.59
CA ASN A 85 -2.70 7.08 2.19
C ASN A 85 -3.86 7.46 3.12
N SER A 86 -3.76 7.14 4.42
CA SER A 86 -4.82 7.39 5.41
C SER A 86 -5.16 8.86 5.65
N THR A 87 -4.35 9.79 5.13
CA THR A 87 -4.67 11.23 5.12
C THR A 87 -5.62 11.64 4.00
N SER A 88 -5.86 10.78 3.00
CA SER A 88 -6.90 10.98 2.00
C SER A 88 -8.28 10.75 2.62
N GLU A 89 -9.22 11.66 2.37
CA GLU A 89 -10.61 11.51 2.79
C GLU A 89 -11.32 10.32 2.08
N LEU A 90 -10.71 9.83 0.99
CA LEU A 90 -11.20 8.74 0.14
C LEU A 90 -10.55 7.38 0.46
N SER A 91 -9.67 7.31 1.47
CA SER A 91 -9.00 6.06 1.86
C SER A 91 -9.95 5.05 2.52
N ASP A 92 -10.97 5.53 3.24
CA ASP A 92 -11.96 4.69 3.94
C ASP A 92 -12.67 3.65 3.06
N PRO A 93 -13.26 4.01 1.90
CA PRO A 93 -13.92 3.02 1.03
C PRO A 93 -12.95 1.96 0.50
N ILE A 94 -11.68 2.32 0.25
CA ILE A 94 -10.65 1.37 -0.20
C ILE A 94 -10.29 0.38 0.91
N TYR A 95 -10.16 0.90 2.13
CA TYR A 95 -9.93 0.07 3.31
C TYR A 95 -11.11 -0.87 3.59
N LEU A 96 -12.34 -0.39 3.41
CA LEU A 96 -13.55 -1.19 3.56
C LEU A 96 -13.60 -2.32 2.53
N LEU A 97 -13.33 -2.02 1.25
CA LEU A 97 -13.25 -3.02 0.19
C LEU A 97 -12.19 -4.09 0.50
N ALA A 98 -11.00 -3.67 0.95
CA ALA A 98 -9.94 -4.59 1.36
C ALA A 98 -10.38 -5.57 2.45
N LYS A 99 -11.13 -5.08 3.45
CA LYS A 99 -11.70 -5.93 4.52
C LYS A 99 -12.75 -6.89 4.00
N MET A 100 -13.63 -6.44 3.10
CA MET A 100 -14.64 -7.31 2.49
C MET A 100 -14.00 -8.44 1.71
N ILE A 101 -12.91 -8.16 0.97
CA ILE A 101 -12.14 -9.17 0.24
C ILE A 101 -11.50 -10.17 1.21
N ASP A 102 -10.84 -9.71 2.28
CA ASP A 102 -10.23 -10.58 3.29
C ASP A 102 -11.25 -11.53 3.94
N VAL A 103 -12.44 -11.02 4.26
CA VAL A 103 -13.53 -11.82 4.81
C VAL A 103 -14.11 -12.78 3.76
N GLN A 104 -14.26 -12.33 2.50
CA GLN A 104 -14.73 -13.17 1.41
C GLN A 104 -13.78 -14.34 1.14
N VAL A 105 -12.46 -14.13 1.21
CA VAL A 105 -11.47 -15.21 1.10
C VAL A 105 -11.69 -16.26 2.20
N LYS A 106 -11.88 -15.83 3.46
CA LYS A 106 -12.18 -16.75 4.58
C LYS A 106 -13.48 -17.54 4.36
N ILE A 107 -14.51 -16.92 3.81
CA ILE A 107 -15.78 -17.60 3.48
C ILE A 107 -15.58 -18.61 2.33
N SER A 108 -14.76 -18.28 1.34
CA SER A 108 -14.46 -19.19 0.22
C SER A 108 -13.64 -20.40 0.67
N GLU A 109 -12.73 -20.23 1.63
CA GLU A 109 -11.96 -21.32 2.24
C GLU A 109 -12.82 -22.19 3.17
N ASP A 110 -13.71 -21.58 3.95
CA ASP A 110 -14.66 -22.26 4.82
C ASP A 110 -16.05 -21.62 4.74
N MET A 111 -16.91 -22.20 3.89
CA MET A 111 -18.29 -21.75 3.72
C MET A 111 -19.15 -21.91 4.98
N SER A 112 -18.71 -22.72 5.96
CA SER A 112 -19.42 -22.90 7.22
C SER A 112 -19.00 -21.89 8.30
N ASN A 113 -18.03 -21.02 8.02
CA ASN A 113 -17.55 -20.01 8.95
C ASN A 113 -18.60 -18.92 9.19
N THR A 114 -19.44 -19.13 10.20
CA THR A 114 -20.53 -18.21 10.57
C THR A 114 -20.01 -16.86 11.06
N GLU A 115 -18.81 -16.80 11.64
CA GLU A 115 -18.19 -15.56 12.07
C GLU A 115 -17.80 -14.70 10.87
N ALA A 116 -17.14 -15.28 9.88
CA ALA A 116 -16.80 -14.58 8.63
C ALA A 116 -18.06 -14.12 7.89
N GLN A 117 -19.11 -14.95 7.84
CA GLN A 117 -20.41 -14.54 7.27
C GLN A 117 -21.03 -13.35 8.03
N ALA A 118 -20.96 -13.33 9.36
CA ALA A 118 -21.47 -12.22 10.16
C ALA A 118 -20.66 -10.93 9.92
N GLN A 119 -19.33 -11.04 9.89
CA GLN A 119 -18.43 -9.92 9.56
C GLN A 119 -18.71 -9.37 8.16
N MET A 120 -18.94 -10.23 7.16
CA MET A 120 -19.26 -9.79 5.79
C MET A 120 -20.58 -9.01 5.75
N ARG A 121 -21.58 -9.40 6.54
CA ARG A 121 -22.84 -8.65 6.66
C ARG A 121 -22.62 -7.28 7.28
N GLU A 122 -21.87 -7.19 8.38
CA GLU A 122 -21.55 -5.91 9.03
C GLU A 122 -20.78 -4.98 8.09
N LEU A 123 -19.78 -5.50 7.37
CA LEU A 123 -19.04 -4.71 6.38
C LEU A 123 -19.94 -4.27 5.22
N GLY A 124 -20.86 -5.13 4.78
CA GLY A 124 -21.87 -4.79 3.78
C GLY A 124 -22.78 -3.67 4.23
N GLU A 125 -23.27 -3.70 5.47
CA GLU A 125 -24.08 -2.60 6.05
C GLU A 125 -23.30 -1.29 6.06
N ARG A 126 -22.02 -1.32 6.46
CA ARG A 126 -21.14 -0.15 6.39
C ARG A 126 -20.91 0.35 4.97
N ALA A 127 -20.86 -0.53 3.98
CA ALA A 127 -20.72 -0.17 2.58
C ALA A 127 -21.98 0.50 2.01
N THR A 128 -23.14 0.28 2.64
CA THR A 128 -24.40 0.96 2.28
C THR A 128 -24.56 2.33 2.95
N ASP A 129 -23.62 2.74 3.81
CA ASP A 129 -23.65 4.07 4.40
C ASP A 129 -23.52 5.16 3.30
N PRO A 130 -24.41 6.16 3.24
CA PRO A 130 -24.38 7.18 2.20
C PRO A 130 -23.05 7.94 2.11
N ALA A 131 -22.37 8.18 3.24
CA ALA A 131 -21.08 8.86 3.22
C ALA A 131 -19.98 7.97 2.63
N MET A 132 -20.06 6.64 2.80
CA MET A 132 -19.15 5.70 2.15
C MET A 132 -19.39 5.64 0.64
N ASP A 133 -20.66 5.60 0.23
CA ASP A 133 -21.05 5.64 -1.19
C ASP A 133 -20.58 6.94 -1.88
N ASP A 134 -20.79 8.09 -1.24
CA ASP A 134 -20.34 9.39 -1.76
C ASP A 134 -18.81 9.47 -1.89
N LYS A 135 -18.06 8.94 -0.91
CA LYS A 135 -16.59 8.86 -0.98
C LYS A 135 -16.14 7.90 -2.08
N ALA A 136 -16.79 6.74 -2.23
CA ALA A 136 -16.45 5.78 -3.27
C ALA A 136 -16.69 6.35 -4.67
N LYS A 137 -17.78 7.10 -4.88
CA LYS A 137 -18.06 7.82 -6.14
C LYS A 137 -17.01 8.87 -6.43
N GLN A 138 -16.67 9.71 -5.45
CA GLN A 138 -15.61 10.72 -5.61
C GLN A 138 -14.25 10.08 -5.93
N PHE A 139 -13.95 8.93 -5.32
CA PHE A 139 -12.76 8.17 -5.66
C PHE A 139 -12.80 7.69 -7.12
N ALA A 140 -13.92 7.09 -7.55
CA ALA A 140 -14.08 6.63 -8.92
C ALA A 140 -14.05 7.76 -9.98
N GLU A 141 -14.49 8.97 -9.62
CA GLU A 141 -14.40 10.15 -10.48
C GLU A 141 -12.97 10.70 -10.59
N LYS A 142 -12.18 10.61 -9.52
CA LYS A 142 -10.80 11.10 -9.49
C LYS A 142 -9.79 10.09 -10.01
N CYS A 143 -10.11 8.80 -9.97
CA CYS A 143 -9.20 7.72 -10.30
C CYS A 143 -9.40 7.26 -11.76
N PRO A 144 -8.42 7.50 -12.66
CA PRO A 144 -8.58 7.20 -14.10
C PRO A 144 -8.85 5.73 -14.42
N VAL A 145 -8.50 4.81 -13.51
CA VAL A 145 -8.71 3.37 -13.69
C VAL A 145 -10.19 2.98 -13.78
N PHE A 146 -11.10 3.87 -13.39
CA PHE A 146 -12.55 3.67 -13.55
C PHE A 146 -13.13 4.36 -14.80
N GLU A 147 -12.33 5.12 -15.55
CA GLU A 147 -12.78 5.75 -16.81
C GLU A 147 -12.72 4.78 -17.99
N GLU A 148 -11.78 3.82 -18.00
CA GLU A 148 -11.60 2.81 -19.07
C GLU A 148 -12.75 1.77 -19.19
N GLY A 149 -13.89 1.96 -18.50
CA GLY A 149 -15.06 1.09 -18.56
C GLY A 149 -16.40 1.79 -18.77
N ARG A 150 -16.43 3.12 -19.00
CA ARG A 150 -17.65 3.86 -19.36
C ARG A 150 -17.76 4.01 -20.89
N GLU A 151 -18.10 2.93 -21.58
CA GLU A 151 -18.61 2.98 -22.97
C GLU A 151 -20.08 2.56 -23.02
#